data_AF-A0A0L7LR75-F1
#
_entry.id   AF-A0A0L7LR75-F1
#
_cell.length_a   1.000
_cell.length_b   1.000
_cell.length_c   1.000
_cell.angle_alpha   90.00
_cell.angle_beta   90.00
_cell.angle_gamma   90.00
#
_symmetry.space_group_name_H-M   'P 1'
#
loop_
_entity.id
_entity.type
_entity.pdbx_description
1 polymer ?
#
loop_
_entity_poly.entity_id
_entity_poly.type
_entity_poly.pdbx_seq_one_letter_code
_entity_poly.pdbx_strand_id
1 'polypeptide(L)'
;IPVPEGVDKPASPKIEKIVSDITNLNLLEVSELSQVKMTKFDDKQKVALIKEVKSLLEGFNLVQAKKFVESVPTVVKADVSKDEAEKLKEALTKVGAIVEIE
;
A
#
# COMPACT_ATOMS: atom_id res chain seq x y z
N ILE A 1 -35.34 27.39 39.14
CA ILE A 1 -35.81 26.51 38.04
C ILE A 1 -34.82 25.35 37.99
N PRO A 2 -35.21 24.12 38.37
CA PRO A 2 -34.32 22.98 38.24
C PRO A 2 -34.19 22.65 36.75
N VAL A 3 -32.94 22.53 36.28
CA VAL A 3 -32.63 21.99 34.95
C VAL A 3 -33.18 20.57 34.87
N PRO A 4 -33.90 20.19 33.80
CA PRO A 4 -34.34 18.82 33.64
C PRO A 4 -33.10 17.93 33.51
N GLU A 5 -32.92 17.01 34.46
CA GLU A 5 -31.95 15.93 34.37
C GLU A 5 -32.10 15.28 33.00
N GLY A 6 -31.02 15.38 32.21
CA GLY A 6 -30.91 14.74 30.93
C GLY A 6 -31.16 13.26 31.12
N VAL A 7 -32.22 12.77 30.48
CA VAL A 7 -32.53 11.36 30.41
C VAL A 7 -31.39 10.69 29.65
N ASP A 8 -30.39 10.19 30.37
CA ASP A 8 -29.45 9.18 29.93
C ASP A 8 -30.24 7.90 29.65
N LYS A 9 -30.94 7.87 28.51
CA LYS A 9 -31.43 6.62 27.95
C LYS A 9 -30.20 5.80 27.60
N PRO A 10 -30.01 4.60 28.18
CA PRO A 10 -28.95 3.72 27.72
C PRO A 10 -29.18 3.50 26.22
N ALA A 11 -28.15 3.80 25.42
CA ALA A 11 -28.17 3.47 24.01
C ALA A 11 -28.57 1.98 23.91
N SER A 12 -29.53 1.66 23.06
CA SER A 12 -29.96 0.27 22.95
C SER A 12 -28.75 -0.61 22.61
N PRO A 13 -28.63 -1.84 23.13
CA PRO A 13 -27.46 -2.68 22.88
C PRO A 13 -27.19 -2.95 21.39
N LYS A 14 -28.23 -2.81 20.55
CA LYS A 14 -28.11 -2.82 19.09
C LYS A 14 -27.38 -1.58 18.55
N ILE A 15 -27.62 -0.40 19.11
CA ILE A 15 -26.94 0.86 18.76
C ILE A 15 -25.46 0.77 19.15
N GLU A 16 -25.13 0.29 20.36
CA GLU A 16 -23.73 0.10 20.77
C GLU A 16 -22.99 -0.90 19.87
N LYS A 17 -23.67 -2.00 19.51
CA LYS A 17 -23.12 -2.98 18.58
C LYS A 17 -22.91 -2.38 17.18
N ILE A 18 -23.89 -1.66 16.65
CA ILE A 18 -23.78 -0.98 15.35
C ILE A 18 -22.65 0.06 15.37
N VAL A 19 -22.50 0.82 16.45
CA VAL A 19 -21.41 1.79 16.61
C VAL A 19 -20.06 1.08 16.66
N SER A 20 -19.92 -0.03 17.40
CA SER A 20 -18.69 -0.84 17.41
C SER A 20 -18.38 -1.47 16.06
N ASP A 21 -19.37 -2.02 15.37
CA ASP A 21 -19.21 -2.59 14.02
C ASP A 21 -18.79 -1.48 13.02
N ILE A 22 -19.34 -0.27 13.11
CA ILE A 22 -18.95 0.90 12.29
C ILE A 22 -17.52 1.38 12.62
N THR A 23 -17.16 1.47 13.91
CA THR A 23 -15.80 1.84 14.33
C THR A 23 -14.77 0.81 13.88
N ASN A 24 -15.10 -0.48 13.91
CA ASN A 24 -14.21 -1.53 13.40
C ASN A 24 -14.12 -1.51 11.86
N LEU A 25 -15.22 -1.26 11.14
CA LEU A 25 -15.18 -1.14 9.67
C LEU A 25 -14.34 0.06 9.20
N ASN A 26 -14.39 1.19 9.90
CA ASN A 26 -13.67 2.40 9.49
C ASN A 26 -12.16 2.36 9.84
N LEU A 27 -11.74 1.46 10.74
CA LEU A 27 -10.32 1.29 11.10
C LEU A 27 -9.63 0.18 10.29
N LEU A 28 -10.38 -0.77 9.74
CA LEU A 28 -9.84 -1.90 8.98
C LEU A 28 -9.64 -1.61 7.48
N GLU A 29 -10.26 -0.57 6.91
CA GLU A 29 -10.27 -0.36 5.45
C GLU A 29 -9.58 0.94 4.98
N VAL A 30 -9.11 1.83 5.87
CA VAL A 30 -8.67 3.19 5.45
C VAL A 30 -7.29 3.66 5.95
N SER A 31 -6.36 2.83 6.45
CA SER A 31 -5.08 3.43 6.96
C SER A 31 -3.76 2.69 6.81
N GLU A 32 -3.70 1.48 6.24
CA GLU A 32 -2.40 0.84 5.95
C GLU A 32 -2.13 0.83 4.45
N LEU A 33 -1.91 2.03 3.92
CA LEU A 33 -1.29 2.20 2.61
C LEU A 33 0.21 2.04 2.77
N SER A 34 0.77 1.09 2.05
CA SER A 34 2.20 0.80 2.03
C SER A 34 2.87 1.40 0.80
N GLN A 35 4.16 1.67 0.92
CA GLN A 35 5.04 2.10 -0.14
C GLN A 35 5.97 0.96 -0.54
N VAL A 36 6.01 0.67 -1.83
CA VAL A 36 6.90 -0.34 -2.42
C VAL A 36 8.15 0.35 -2.92
N LYS A 37 9.27 0.12 -2.25
CA LYS A 37 10.57 0.74 -2.54
C LYS A 37 11.59 -0.30 -2.97
N MET A 38 12.19 -0.09 -4.13
CA MET A 38 13.27 -0.92 -4.63
C MET A 38 14.60 -0.39 -4.11
N THR A 39 15.35 -1.22 -3.39
CA THR A 39 16.59 -0.82 -2.74
C THR A 39 17.83 -1.35 -3.43
N LYS A 40 17.74 -2.52 -4.08
CA LYS A 40 18.81 -3.12 -4.88
C LYS A 40 18.23 -3.91 -6.05
N PHE A 41 19.08 -4.33 -6.98
CA PHE A 41 18.71 -5.26 -8.04
C PHE A 41 19.90 -6.13 -8.45
N ASP A 42 19.62 -7.24 -9.13
CA ASP A 42 20.61 -8.15 -9.71
C ASP A 42 20.94 -7.75 -11.15
N ASP A 43 22.23 -7.51 -11.42
CA ASP A 43 22.69 -7.02 -12.73
C ASP A 43 22.50 -8.05 -13.85
N LYS A 44 22.49 -9.37 -13.53
CA LYS A 44 22.24 -10.42 -14.53
C LYS A 44 20.78 -10.45 -14.97
N GLN A 45 19.85 -10.09 -14.08
CA GLN A 45 18.43 -10.02 -14.37
C GLN A 45 17.94 -8.61 -14.75
N LYS A 46 18.85 -7.64 -14.85
CA LYS A 46 18.56 -6.24 -15.19
C LYS A 46 17.67 -6.06 -16.42
N VAL A 47 17.89 -6.83 -17.49
CA VAL A 47 17.05 -6.75 -18.70
C VAL A 47 15.62 -7.21 -18.44
N ALA A 48 15.42 -8.24 -17.61
CA ALA A 48 14.10 -8.71 -17.21
C ALA A 48 13.41 -7.67 -16.31
N LEU A 49 14.14 -7.12 -15.35
CA LEU A 49 13.64 -6.08 -14.45
C LEU A 49 13.22 -4.80 -15.20
N ILE A 50 14.00 -4.34 -16.18
CA ILE A 50 13.65 -3.18 -17.01
C ILE A 50 12.35 -3.41 -17.79
N LYS A 51 12.14 -4.63 -18.30
CA LYS A 51 10.91 -5.00 -18.99
C LYS A 51 9.70 -5.00 -18.05
N GLU A 52 9.88 -5.54 -16.84
CA GLU A 52 8.83 -5.59 -15.83
C GLU A 52 8.47 -4.18 -15.33
N VAL A 53 9.48 -3.36 -15.00
CA VAL A 53 9.26 -1.95 -14.60
C VAL A 53 8.55 -1.15 -15.69
N LYS A 54 8.91 -1.37 -16.97
CA LYS A 54 8.20 -0.74 -18.10
C LYS A 54 6.74 -1.23 -18.23
N SER A 55 6.44 -2.44 -17.79
CA SER A 55 5.08 -3.00 -17.78
C SER A 55 4.26 -2.50 -16.59
N LEU A 56 4.89 -2.33 -15.42
CA LEU A 56 4.26 -1.88 -14.18
C LEU A 56 4.07 -0.36 -14.13
N LEU A 57 5.03 0.40 -14.66
CA LEU A 57 4.99 1.87 -14.74
C LEU A 57 4.60 2.29 -16.16
N GLU A 58 3.30 2.42 -16.37
CA GLU A 58 2.74 2.91 -17.62
C GLU A 58 3.34 4.28 -17.98
N GLY A 59 3.73 4.45 -19.25
CA GLY A 59 4.36 5.69 -19.74
C GLY A 59 5.89 5.70 -19.67
N PHE A 60 6.54 4.70 -19.08
CA PHE A 60 8.00 4.62 -19.11
C PHE A 60 8.52 4.08 -20.45
N ASN A 61 9.48 4.80 -21.03
CA ASN A 61 10.25 4.32 -22.18
C ASN A 61 11.47 3.48 -21.73
N LEU A 62 12.07 2.72 -22.65
CA LEU A 62 13.24 1.86 -22.37
C LEU A 62 14.37 2.58 -21.61
N VAL A 63 14.65 3.83 -21.98
CA VAL A 63 15.68 4.65 -21.33
C VAL A 63 15.27 5.06 -19.92
N GLN A 64 14.00 5.39 -19.71
CA GLN A 64 13.51 5.78 -18.38
C GLN A 64 13.42 4.59 -17.44
N ALA A 65 12.93 3.44 -17.91
CA ALA A 65 12.92 2.21 -17.13
C ALA A 65 14.33 1.76 -16.73
N LYS A 66 15.31 1.86 -17.65
CA LYS A 66 16.72 1.60 -17.34
C LYS A 66 17.23 2.54 -16.26
N LYS A 67 17.06 3.84 -16.44
CA LYS A 67 17.51 4.85 -15.48
C LYS A 67 16.85 4.69 -14.12
N PHE A 68 15.57 4.33 -14.09
CA PHE A 68 14.81 4.06 -12.87
C PHE A 68 15.37 2.88 -12.09
N VAL A 69 15.63 1.75 -12.78
CA VAL A 69 16.25 0.57 -12.16
C VAL A 69 17.66 0.88 -11.63
N GLU A 70 18.43 1.69 -12.35
CA GLU A 70 19.77 2.12 -11.93
C GLU A 70 19.74 3.19 -10.82
N SER A 71 18.58 3.79 -10.52
CA SER A 71 18.40 4.83 -9.51
C SER A 71 17.99 4.29 -8.13
N VAL A 72 18.19 3.01 -7.86
CA VAL A 72 17.98 2.47 -6.50
C VAL A 72 18.87 3.20 -5.47
N PRO A 73 18.33 3.55 -4.29
CA PRO A 73 16.98 3.29 -3.81
C PRO A 73 15.91 4.21 -4.42
N THR A 74 14.82 3.64 -4.95
CA THR A 74 13.72 4.37 -5.59
C THR A 74 12.35 3.78 -5.23
N VAL A 75 11.32 4.62 -5.17
CA VAL A 75 9.93 4.20 -4.90
C VAL A 75 9.27 3.75 -6.20
N VAL A 76 8.83 2.49 -6.24
CA VAL A 76 8.14 1.91 -7.41
C VAL A 76 6.68 2.30 -7.42
N LYS A 77 6.00 2.18 -6.27
CA LYS A 77 4.61 2.59 -6.12
C LYS A 77 4.37 2.99 -4.67
N ALA A 78 3.67 4.09 -4.48
CA ALA A 78 3.23 4.54 -3.17
C ALA A 78 1.71 4.36 -3.06
N ASP A 79 1.19 4.45 -1.85
CA ASP A 79 -0.24 4.44 -1.59
C ASP A 79 -0.94 3.15 -2.06
N VAL A 80 -0.28 2.01 -1.91
CA VAL A 80 -0.83 0.70 -2.30
C VAL A 80 -1.27 -0.09 -1.08
N SER A 81 -2.36 -0.84 -1.19
CA SER A 81 -2.76 -1.77 -0.12
C SER A 81 -1.68 -2.83 0.09
N LYS A 82 -1.57 -3.36 1.31
CA LYS A 82 -0.63 -4.43 1.67
C LYS A 82 -0.63 -5.61 0.68
N ASP A 83 -1.82 -6.04 0.26
CA ASP A 83 -2.02 -7.10 -0.73
C ASP A 83 -1.39 -6.78 -2.10
N GLU A 84 -1.50 -5.52 -2.54
CA GLU A 84 -0.88 -5.05 -3.78
C GLU A 84 0.62 -4.86 -3.62
N ALA A 85 1.07 -4.36 -2.45
CA ALA A 85 2.48 -4.22 -2.13
C ALA A 85 3.22 -5.57 -2.16
N GLU A 86 2.63 -6.62 -1.60
CA GLU A 86 3.19 -7.96 -1.63
C GLU A 86 3.23 -8.53 -3.06
N LYS A 87 2.17 -8.35 -3.85
CA LYS A 87 2.15 -8.76 -5.26
C LYS A 87 3.22 -8.05 -6.09
N LEU A 88 3.39 -6.74 -5.90
CA LEU A 88 4.43 -5.96 -6.57
C LEU A 88 5.83 -6.40 -6.14
N LYS A 89 6.05 -6.58 -4.84
CA LYS A 89 7.30 -7.10 -4.31
C LYS A 89 7.63 -8.47 -4.91
N GLU A 90 6.68 -9.39 -4.94
CA GLU A 90 6.89 -10.72 -5.55
C GLU A 90 7.22 -10.63 -7.03
N ALA A 91 6.48 -9.84 -7.82
CA ALA A 91 6.71 -9.68 -9.25
C ALA A 91 8.12 -9.14 -9.53
N LEU A 92 8.51 -8.08 -8.81
CA LEU A 92 9.81 -7.44 -8.93
C LEU A 92 10.94 -8.36 -8.44
N THR A 93 10.74 -9.10 -7.35
CA THR A 93 11.76 -10.02 -6.82
C THR A 93 12.00 -11.21 -7.74
N LYS A 94 10.98 -11.70 -8.45
CA LYS A 94 11.12 -12.75 -9.47
C LYS A 94 12.02 -12.34 -10.63
N VAL A 95 12.08 -11.05 -10.96
CA VAL A 95 12.93 -10.49 -12.02
C VAL A 95 14.22 -9.85 -11.48
N GLY A 96 14.57 -10.12 -10.22
CA GLY A 96 15.86 -9.77 -9.64
C GLY A 96 15.91 -8.42 -8.92
N ALA A 97 14.79 -7.76 -8.64
CA ALA A 97 14.78 -6.60 -7.75
C ALA A 97 14.70 -7.01 -6.27
N ILE A 98 15.27 -6.17 -5.41
CA ILE A 98 15.14 -6.28 -3.96
C ILE A 98 14.26 -5.12 -3.53
N VAL A 99 13.09 -5.46 -2.98
CA VAL A 99 12.03 -4.51 -2.68
C VAL A 99 11.64 -4.60 -1.21
N GLU A 100 11.57 -3.45 -0.58
CA GLU A 100 11.13 -3.24 0.79
C GLU A 100 9.75 -2.55 0.78
N ILE A 101 8.88 -3.01 1.66
CA ILE A 101 7.53 -2.45 1.85
C ILE A 101 7.63 -1.59 3.11
N GLU A 102 7.42 -0.28 2.95
CA GLU A 102 7.39 0.72 4.03
C GLU A 102 5.95 1.17 4.32
#